data_AF-A0A4V2BKI2-F1
#
_entry.id   AF-A0A4V2BKI2-F1
#
_cell.length_a   1.000
_cell.length_b   1.000
_cell.length_c   1.000
_cell.angle_alpha   90.00
_cell.angle_beta   90.00
_cell.angle_gamma   90.00
#
_symmetry.space_group_name_H-M   'P 1'
#
loop_
_entity.id
_entity.type
_entity.pdbx_description
1 polymer ?
#
loop_
_entity_poly.entity_id
_entity_poly.type
_entity_poly.pdbx_seq_one_letter_code
_entity_poly.pdbx_strand_id
1 'polypeptide(L)'
;MSRLVVVSNRVAVPGENRAGGLAVGLLAALKERGGLWFGWSGKVTRDPSGTLHEQTDGDIRFVTMDLDRNDHDDYYNGFANRTLWPLLHFRLDLVDYDRSKRLGYRRVNALFAEKLAPLLRDSDTVWIHDYHLIPLASMLRERGVGCKIGFFLHVPMPSADLVQALPEHQRLMSSLYSYDLVGFQTQRDVERFQAYVRLFGGGKVLAEGELEAPDGHRFGAGAFPISIDTGLIAQQAREAVNKPAVRDLRKSLEPRQLAIGVDRLDYSKGLPERFYGFERYLKRYTEQKGKLTYLQIAPVSRGEVSEYKTLRIQLEQIAGHINGNHAEPDWTPLRYVNRNFAHSTLTGFYRMARIGLVTPLRDGMNLVAKEFVAAQDGADPGVLVLSILAGAASEMKEALIVNPHDLDGVADAIATASTMPLTERIERWRALMDQLQENDIGTWRRRYLDTLEAA
;
A
#
# COMPACT_ATOMS: atom_id res chain seq x y z
N MET A 1 -22.46 -7.13 -18.97
CA MET A 1 -21.15 -7.29 -18.29
C MET A 1 -21.32 -8.36 -17.22
N SER A 2 -20.29 -9.17 -16.99
CA SER A 2 -20.25 -10.15 -15.89
C SER A 2 -20.38 -9.44 -14.56
N ARG A 3 -20.96 -10.12 -13.57
CA ARG A 3 -20.99 -9.63 -12.19
C ARG A 3 -19.57 -9.67 -11.62
N LEU A 4 -19.11 -8.55 -11.05
CA LEU A 4 -17.81 -8.46 -10.41
C LEU A 4 -17.88 -9.03 -8.98
N VAL A 5 -16.96 -9.92 -8.62
CA VAL A 5 -16.79 -10.44 -7.27
C VAL A 5 -15.41 -10.04 -6.76
N VAL A 6 -15.35 -9.01 -5.93
CA VAL A 6 -14.11 -8.56 -5.28
C VAL A 6 -13.88 -9.38 -4.02
N VAL A 7 -12.65 -9.88 -3.84
CA VAL A 7 -12.24 -10.60 -2.64
C VAL A 7 -11.00 -9.96 -2.03
N SER A 8 -11.07 -9.58 -0.76
CA SER A 8 -9.92 -9.03 -0.04
C SER A 8 -9.92 -9.44 1.42
N ASN A 9 -8.76 -9.36 2.08
CA ASN A 9 -8.68 -9.69 3.50
C ASN A 9 -9.53 -8.77 4.39
N ARG A 10 -9.81 -7.54 3.97
CA ARG A 10 -10.70 -6.62 4.69
C ARG A 10 -11.70 -6.00 3.72
N VAL A 11 -12.95 -5.91 4.17
CA VAL A 11 -14.05 -5.29 3.43
C VAL A 11 -14.35 -3.91 4.01
N ALA A 12 -14.55 -2.91 3.15
CA ALA A 12 -15.01 -1.58 3.58
C ALA A 12 -16.54 -1.56 3.58
N VAL A 13 -17.11 -2.11 4.66
CA VAL A 13 -18.56 -2.21 4.85
C VAL A 13 -19.18 -0.81 5.02
N PRO A 14 -20.36 -0.52 4.43
CA PRO A 14 -21.03 0.77 4.56
C PRO A 14 -21.21 1.20 6.02
N GLY A 15 -20.92 2.47 6.31
CA GLY A 15 -21.01 3.04 7.66
C GLY A 15 -19.75 2.84 8.53
N GLU A 16 -18.78 2.03 8.11
CA GLU A 16 -17.48 1.97 8.77
C GLU A 16 -16.49 2.97 8.14
N ASN A 17 -15.89 3.82 8.98
CA ASN A 17 -14.96 4.86 8.53
C ASN A 17 -13.59 4.24 8.20
N ARG A 18 -13.47 3.60 7.03
CA ARG A 18 -12.26 2.92 6.55
C ARG A 18 -11.98 3.29 5.09
N ALA A 19 -11.79 4.57 4.82
CA ALA A 19 -11.36 5.04 3.51
C ALA A 19 -9.84 4.90 3.37
N GLY A 20 -9.39 3.92 2.60
CA GLY A 20 -8.05 3.86 2.01
C GLY A 20 -8.16 3.77 0.49
N GLY A 21 -7.15 4.20 -0.25
CA GLY A 21 -7.21 4.31 -1.73
C GLY A 21 -7.65 3.02 -2.44
N LEU A 22 -7.25 1.84 -1.94
CA LEU A 22 -7.72 0.56 -2.46
C LEU A 22 -9.25 0.38 -2.31
N ALA A 23 -9.79 0.62 -1.12
CA ALA A 23 -11.22 0.46 -0.86
C ALA A 23 -12.06 1.39 -1.75
N VAL A 24 -11.58 2.63 -1.97
CA VAL A 24 -12.25 3.58 -2.87
C VAL A 24 -12.29 3.05 -4.31
N GLY A 25 -11.17 2.55 -4.83
CA GLY A 25 -11.10 1.99 -6.18
C GLY A 25 -11.99 0.76 -6.38
N LEU A 26 -12.01 -0.15 -5.40
CA LEU A 26 -12.85 -1.35 -5.45
C LEU A 26 -14.34 -1.03 -5.33
N LEU A 27 -14.72 -0.08 -4.46
CA LEU A 27 -16.10 0.40 -4.39
C LEU A 27 -16.54 1.06 -5.69
N ALA A 28 -15.69 1.86 -6.34
CA ALA A 28 -16.01 2.45 -7.64
C ALA A 28 -16.22 1.37 -8.71
N ALA A 29 -15.43 0.29 -8.70
CA ALA A 29 -15.62 -0.87 -9.58
C ALA A 29 -16.98 -1.55 -9.36
N LEU A 30 -17.31 -1.83 -8.10
CA LEU A 30 -18.55 -2.48 -7.72
C LEU A 30 -19.78 -1.59 -7.96
N LYS A 31 -19.68 -0.27 -7.78
CA LYS A 31 -20.79 0.67 -8.04
C LYS A 31 -21.16 0.75 -9.52
N GLU A 32 -20.21 0.53 -10.43
CA GLU A 32 -20.46 0.57 -11.87
C GLU A 32 -21.12 -0.70 -12.40
N ARG A 33 -20.79 -1.86 -11.81
CA ARG A 33 -21.20 -3.18 -12.33
C ARG A 33 -22.19 -3.92 -11.41
N GLY A 34 -22.45 -3.38 -10.23
CA GLY A 34 -22.98 -4.14 -9.10
C GLY A 34 -22.00 -5.25 -8.68
N GLY A 35 -22.41 -6.06 -7.71
CA GLY A 35 -21.75 -7.34 -7.46
C GLY A 35 -21.57 -7.69 -6.00
N LEU A 36 -20.45 -8.35 -5.70
CA LEU A 36 -20.17 -8.92 -4.39
C LEU A 36 -18.79 -8.46 -3.92
N TRP A 37 -18.70 -7.99 -2.68
CA TRP A 37 -17.43 -7.86 -1.97
C TRP A 37 -17.38 -8.87 -0.82
N PHE A 38 -16.49 -9.85 -0.94
CA PHE A 38 -16.25 -10.89 0.06
C PHE A 38 -14.94 -10.66 0.84
N GLY A 39 -14.93 -10.92 2.15
CA GLY A 39 -13.70 -10.86 2.95
C GLY A 39 -13.89 -11.02 4.45
N TRP A 40 -12.84 -10.81 5.25
CA TRP A 40 -12.97 -10.85 6.71
C TRP A 40 -13.66 -9.56 7.23
N SER A 41 -14.60 -9.73 8.16
CA SER A 41 -15.39 -8.66 8.79
C SER A 41 -14.53 -7.69 9.60
N GLY A 42 -13.37 -8.17 10.05
CA GLY A 42 -12.52 -7.46 10.97
C GLY A 42 -12.76 -7.75 12.44
N LYS A 43 -13.74 -8.61 12.76
CA LYS A 43 -14.04 -9.05 14.12
C LYS A 43 -13.28 -10.34 14.43
N VAL A 44 -12.75 -10.40 15.65
CA VAL A 44 -12.20 -11.63 16.23
C VAL A 44 -13.19 -12.11 17.28
N THR A 45 -13.79 -13.28 17.07
CA THR A 45 -14.88 -13.82 17.88
C THR A 45 -14.42 -14.97 18.77
N ARG A 46 -15.27 -15.34 19.74
CA ARG A 46 -15.10 -16.58 20.52
C ARG A 46 -15.65 -17.79 19.78
N ASP A 47 -16.65 -17.57 18.93
CA ASP A 47 -17.23 -18.60 18.08
C ASP A 47 -16.24 -19.02 16.98
N PRO A 48 -16.32 -20.27 16.50
CA PRO A 48 -15.47 -20.76 15.41
C PRO A 48 -15.53 -19.85 14.18
N SER A 49 -14.39 -19.72 13.48
CA SER A 49 -14.33 -19.00 12.21
C SER A 49 -15.35 -19.50 11.20
N GLY A 50 -15.83 -18.60 10.33
CA GLY A 50 -16.69 -18.97 9.19
C GLY A 50 -18.11 -18.45 9.26
N THR A 51 -18.52 -17.83 10.37
CA THR A 51 -19.80 -17.12 10.46
C THR A 51 -19.85 -15.99 9.44
N LEU A 52 -20.86 -16.02 8.57
CA LEU A 52 -21.07 -15.01 7.53
C LEU A 52 -22.06 -13.95 7.99
N HIS A 53 -21.77 -12.71 7.62
CA HIS A 53 -22.65 -11.55 7.77
C HIS A 53 -22.84 -10.91 6.41
N GLU A 54 -24.06 -10.48 6.12
CA GLU A 54 -24.40 -9.86 4.84
C GLU A 54 -25.01 -8.47 5.04
N GLN A 55 -24.57 -7.53 4.23
CA GLN A 55 -25.19 -6.21 4.08
C GLN A 55 -25.31 -5.88 2.59
N THR A 56 -26.31 -5.08 2.22
CA THR A 56 -26.46 -4.55 0.86
C THR A 56 -26.47 -3.02 0.90
N ASP A 57 -25.78 -2.40 -0.05
CA ASP A 57 -25.84 -0.96 -0.32
C ASP A 57 -25.90 -0.75 -1.84
N GLY A 58 -27.05 -0.27 -2.31
CA GLY A 58 -27.38 -0.28 -3.74
C GLY A 58 -27.31 -1.68 -4.35
N ASP A 59 -26.60 -1.81 -5.47
CA ASP A 59 -26.43 -3.08 -6.21
C ASP A 59 -25.22 -3.91 -5.72
N ILE A 60 -24.66 -3.57 -4.55
CA ILE A 60 -23.49 -4.22 -4.00
C ILE A 60 -23.87 -5.02 -2.76
N ARG A 61 -23.59 -6.32 -2.79
CA ARG A 61 -23.64 -7.21 -1.63
C ARG A 61 -22.27 -7.24 -0.95
N PHE A 62 -22.24 -7.01 0.35
CA PHE A 62 -21.06 -7.14 1.19
C PHE A 62 -21.23 -8.39 2.05
N VAL A 63 -20.42 -9.41 1.79
CA VAL A 63 -20.44 -10.65 2.57
C VAL A 63 -19.14 -10.74 3.34
N THR A 64 -19.24 -10.69 4.66
CA THR A 64 -18.07 -10.72 5.54
C THR A 64 -18.07 -11.96 6.40
N MET A 65 -16.89 -12.49 6.67
CA MET A 65 -16.69 -13.67 7.49
C MET A 65 -15.99 -13.27 8.80
N ASP A 66 -16.42 -13.81 9.94
CA ASP A 66 -15.69 -13.67 11.20
C ASP A 66 -14.57 -14.70 11.32
N LEU A 67 -13.52 -14.35 12.07
CA LEU A 67 -12.44 -15.26 12.43
C LEU A 67 -12.41 -15.43 13.95
N ASP A 68 -12.12 -16.64 14.41
CA ASP A 68 -11.75 -16.86 15.80
C ASP A 68 -10.32 -16.36 16.08
N ARG A 69 -9.94 -16.36 17.36
CA ARG A 69 -8.63 -15.89 17.79
C ARG A 69 -7.47 -16.71 17.23
N ASN A 70 -7.60 -18.04 17.16
CA ASN A 70 -6.52 -18.90 16.72
C ASN A 70 -6.26 -18.72 15.22
N ASP A 71 -7.32 -18.66 14.42
CA ASP A 71 -7.21 -18.38 12.99
C ASP A 71 -6.67 -16.98 12.73
N HIS A 72 -7.17 -15.97 13.43
CA HIS A 72 -6.62 -14.62 13.33
C HIS A 72 -5.11 -14.59 13.64
N ASP A 73 -4.69 -15.28 14.70
CA ASP A 73 -3.30 -15.30 15.14
C ASP A 73 -2.40 -16.15 14.24
N ASP A 74 -2.91 -17.23 13.65
CA ASP A 74 -2.13 -18.06 12.74
C ASP A 74 -2.01 -17.46 11.34
N TYR A 75 -3.12 -16.97 10.79
CA TYR A 75 -3.20 -16.46 9.43
C TYR A 75 -2.77 -14.99 9.33
N TYR A 76 -3.39 -14.08 10.10
CA TYR A 76 -3.20 -12.64 9.93
C TYR A 76 -1.98 -12.15 10.71
N ASN A 77 -1.96 -12.33 12.04
CA ASN A 77 -0.81 -11.91 12.86
C ASN A 77 0.41 -12.81 12.63
N GLY A 78 0.20 -14.07 12.26
CA GLY A 78 1.23 -15.07 11.96
C GLY A 78 1.73 -14.98 10.52
N PHE A 79 1.42 -16.00 9.71
CA PHE A 79 2.08 -16.20 8.42
C PHE A 79 1.98 -14.99 7.48
N ALA A 80 0.83 -14.30 7.40
CA ALA A 80 0.69 -13.15 6.53
C ALA A 80 1.60 -11.97 6.94
N ASN A 81 1.60 -11.57 8.22
CA ASN A 81 2.30 -10.34 8.63
C ASN A 81 3.68 -10.56 9.29
N ARG A 82 4.01 -11.78 9.74
CA ARG A 82 5.33 -12.16 10.28
C ARG A 82 6.19 -12.94 9.29
N THR A 83 5.61 -13.56 8.26
CA THR A 83 6.37 -14.31 7.24
C THR A 83 6.30 -13.63 5.87
N LEU A 84 5.09 -13.46 5.30
CA LEU A 84 4.93 -12.94 3.94
C LEU A 84 5.25 -11.45 3.83
N TRP A 85 4.70 -10.61 4.72
CA TRP A 85 4.96 -9.17 4.70
C TRP A 85 6.46 -8.83 4.73
N PRO A 86 7.28 -9.32 5.68
CA PRO A 86 8.72 -9.03 5.68
C PRO A 86 9.41 -9.56 4.43
N LEU A 87 9.09 -10.78 3.98
CA LEU A 87 9.65 -11.37 2.77
C LEU A 87 9.38 -10.51 1.52
N LEU A 88 8.11 -10.13 1.32
CA LEU A 88 7.66 -9.33 0.16
C LEU A 88 8.22 -7.90 0.21
N HIS A 89 8.64 -7.42 1.39
CA HIS A 89 9.32 -6.14 1.57
C HIS A 89 10.85 -6.27 1.71
N PHE A 90 11.42 -7.42 1.31
CA PHE A 90 12.87 -7.66 1.23
C PHE A 90 13.57 -7.59 2.60
N ARG A 91 12.82 -7.86 3.66
CA ARG A 91 13.30 -7.93 5.05
C ARG A 91 13.41 -9.37 5.49
N LEU A 92 14.27 -10.14 4.82
CA LEU A 92 14.51 -11.54 5.14
C LEU A 92 14.97 -11.72 6.60
N ASP A 93 15.67 -10.73 7.14
CA ASP A 93 16.08 -10.62 8.55
C ASP A 93 14.91 -10.58 9.54
N LEU A 94 13.71 -10.21 9.08
CA LEU A 94 12.48 -10.15 9.88
C LEU A 94 11.49 -11.28 9.57
N VAL A 95 11.84 -12.19 8.66
CA VAL A 95 10.97 -13.33 8.33
C VAL A 95 10.98 -14.32 9.48
N ASP A 96 9.84 -14.44 10.15
CA ASP A 96 9.59 -15.42 11.19
C ASP A 96 8.69 -16.52 10.63
N TYR A 97 9.31 -17.63 10.20
CA TYR A 97 8.59 -18.77 9.64
C TYR A 97 8.23 -19.77 10.74
N ASP A 98 6.94 -20.07 10.83
CA ASP A 98 6.42 -21.14 11.67
C ASP A 98 5.46 -22.04 10.87
N ARG A 99 5.67 -23.36 10.96
CA ARG A 99 4.88 -24.35 10.23
C ARG A 99 3.40 -24.35 10.64
N SER A 100 3.10 -24.21 11.94
CA SER A 100 1.73 -24.15 12.45
C SER A 100 1.00 -22.92 11.91
N LYS A 101 1.67 -21.76 11.86
CA LYS A 101 1.14 -20.52 11.29
C LYS A 101 0.86 -20.67 9.79
N ARG A 102 1.76 -21.32 9.05
CA ARG A 102 1.52 -21.67 7.63
C ARG A 102 0.30 -22.58 7.43
N LEU A 103 0.11 -23.57 8.31
CA LEU A 103 -1.07 -24.44 8.25
C LEU A 103 -2.35 -23.66 8.55
N GLY A 104 -2.34 -22.76 9.54
CA GLY A 104 -3.47 -21.88 9.80
C GLY A 104 -3.76 -20.91 8.65
N TYR A 105 -2.73 -20.40 7.97
CA TYR A 105 -2.90 -19.59 6.76
C TYR A 105 -3.62 -20.35 5.63
N ARG A 106 -3.26 -21.62 5.40
CA ARG A 106 -3.96 -22.48 4.43
C ARG A 106 -5.37 -22.82 4.89
N ARG A 107 -5.57 -23.07 6.19
CA ARG A 107 -6.90 -23.38 6.77
C ARG A 107 -7.87 -22.22 6.56
N VAL A 108 -7.46 -20.98 6.84
CA VAL A 108 -8.30 -19.80 6.63
C VAL A 108 -8.59 -19.57 5.14
N ASN A 109 -7.60 -19.74 4.24
CA ASN A 109 -7.87 -19.67 2.80
C ASN A 109 -8.85 -20.75 2.32
N ALA A 110 -8.78 -21.97 2.86
CA ALA A 110 -9.71 -23.03 2.53
C ALA A 110 -11.13 -22.72 3.01
N LEU A 111 -11.26 -22.07 4.18
CA LEU A 111 -12.53 -21.58 4.70
C LEU A 111 -13.10 -20.45 3.85
N PHE A 112 -12.27 -19.49 3.42
CA PHE A 112 -12.67 -18.47 2.44
C PHE A 112 -13.21 -19.12 1.16
N ALA A 113 -12.50 -20.12 0.61
CA ALA A 113 -12.95 -20.84 -0.58
C ALA A 113 -14.26 -21.61 -0.37
N GLU A 114 -14.41 -22.29 0.78
CA GLU A 114 -15.64 -22.99 1.17
C GLU A 114 -16.85 -22.05 1.24
N LYS A 115 -16.70 -20.87 1.84
CA LYS A 115 -17.80 -19.92 2.00
C LYS A 115 -18.09 -19.12 0.72
N LEU A 116 -17.07 -18.85 -0.09
CA LEU A 116 -17.23 -18.07 -1.32
C LEU A 116 -17.79 -18.91 -2.47
N ALA A 117 -17.35 -20.15 -2.66
CA ALA A 117 -17.73 -20.95 -3.84
C ALA A 117 -19.26 -21.06 -4.06
N PRO A 118 -20.10 -21.28 -3.04
CA PRO A 118 -21.56 -21.33 -3.21
C PRO A 118 -22.21 -20.00 -3.62
N LEU A 119 -21.49 -18.87 -3.49
CA LEU A 119 -21.97 -17.53 -3.85
C LEU A 119 -21.62 -17.15 -5.29
N LEU A 120 -20.73 -17.92 -5.94
CA LEU A 120 -20.24 -17.66 -7.29
C LEU A 120 -21.17 -18.24 -8.35
N ARG A 121 -21.12 -17.63 -9.54
CA ARG A 121 -21.78 -18.06 -10.77
C ARG A 121 -20.71 -18.26 -11.83
N ASP A 122 -20.96 -19.14 -12.79
CA ASP A 122 -20.02 -19.39 -13.90
C ASP A 122 -19.70 -18.15 -14.73
N SER A 123 -20.62 -17.20 -14.78
CA SER A 123 -20.49 -15.92 -15.49
C SER A 123 -19.85 -14.80 -14.66
N ASP A 124 -19.43 -15.05 -13.42
CA ASP A 124 -18.77 -14.03 -12.60
C ASP A 124 -17.34 -13.75 -13.08
N THR A 125 -16.86 -12.54 -12.78
CA THR A 125 -15.43 -12.22 -12.83
C THR A 125 -14.97 -12.01 -11.39
N VAL A 126 -14.10 -12.89 -10.89
CA VAL A 126 -13.58 -12.84 -9.52
C VAL A 126 -12.24 -12.11 -9.51
N TRP A 127 -12.11 -11.10 -8.66
CA TRP A 127 -10.89 -10.32 -8.50
C TRP A 127 -10.39 -10.39 -7.05
N ILE A 128 -9.33 -11.17 -6.85
CA ILE A 128 -8.75 -11.45 -5.53
C ILE A 128 -7.58 -10.50 -5.28
N HIS A 129 -7.54 -9.92 -4.09
CA HIS A 129 -6.53 -8.93 -3.73
C HIS A 129 -5.63 -9.37 -2.59
N ASP A 130 -4.33 -9.24 -2.88
CA ASP A 130 -3.21 -9.17 -1.97
C ASP A 130 -2.72 -10.49 -1.35
N TYR A 131 -1.52 -10.43 -0.78
CA TYR A 131 -0.71 -11.56 -0.31
C TYR A 131 -1.39 -12.46 0.74
N HIS A 132 -2.47 -12.00 1.37
CA HIS A 132 -3.24 -12.80 2.32
C HIS A 132 -3.97 -13.98 1.64
N LEU A 133 -4.27 -13.83 0.35
CA LEU A 133 -5.18 -14.72 -0.38
C LEU A 133 -4.51 -15.44 -1.55
N ILE A 134 -3.18 -15.57 -1.54
CA ILE A 134 -2.41 -16.22 -2.62
C ILE A 134 -2.96 -17.61 -2.99
N PRO A 135 -3.34 -18.51 -2.04
CA PRO A 135 -3.84 -19.84 -2.38
C PRO A 135 -5.30 -19.90 -2.86
N LEU A 136 -6.03 -18.79 -2.80
CA LEU A 136 -7.50 -18.83 -2.86
C LEU A 136 -8.01 -19.36 -4.21
N ALA A 137 -7.41 -18.99 -5.34
CA ALA A 137 -7.85 -19.51 -6.64
C ALA A 137 -7.70 -21.02 -6.74
N SER A 138 -6.53 -21.58 -6.33
CA SER A 138 -6.32 -23.04 -6.33
C SER A 138 -7.42 -23.77 -5.55
N MET A 139 -7.79 -23.24 -4.39
CA MET A 139 -8.83 -23.84 -3.54
C MET A 139 -10.25 -23.67 -4.10
N LEU A 140 -10.52 -22.60 -4.87
CA LEU A 140 -11.76 -22.42 -5.61
C LEU A 140 -11.83 -23.38 -6.82
N ARG A 141 -10.72 -23.56 -7.56
CA ARG A 141 -10.64 -24.51 -8.67
C ARG A 141 -10.87 -25.95 -8.20
N GLU A 142 -10.29 -26.35 -7.07
CA GLU A 142 -10.55 -27.64 -6.41
C GLU A 142 -12.04 -27.88 -6.07
N ARG A 143 -12.84 -26.81 -6.00
CA ARG A 143 -14.29 -26.85 -5.72
C ARG A 143 -15.16 -26.75 -6.99
N GLY A 144 -14.54 -26.84 -8.17
CA GLY A 144 -15.25 -26.79 -9.45
C GLY A 144 -15.62 -25.38 -9.92
N VAL A 145 -15.07 -24.32 -9.30
CA VAL A 145 -15.30 -22.96 -9.78
C VAL A 145 -14.59 -22.77 -11.13
N GLY A 146 -15.35 -22.54 -12.20
CA GLY A 146 -14.84 -22.39 -13.57
C GLY A 146 -14.78 -20.95 -14.09
N CYS A 147 -15.29 -19.97 -13.35
CA CYS A 147 -15.35 -18.57 -13.78
C CYS A 147 -13.94 -17.92 -13.85
N LYS A 148 -13.84 -16.71 -14.43
CA LYS A 148 -12.54 -16.01 -14.54
C LYS A 148 -12.09 -15.50 -13.16
N ILE A 149 -10.84 -15.82 -12.78
CA ILE A 149 -10.26 -15.44 -11.48
C ILE A 149 -8.94 -14.71 -11.69
N GLY A 150 -8.89 -13.43 -11.33
CA GLY A 150 -7.67 -12.64 -11.29
C GLY A 150 -7.10 -12.45 -9.88
N PHE A 151 -5.79 -12.28 -9.78
CA PHE A 151 -5.09 -11.88 -8.57
C PHE A 151 -4.39 -10.54 -8.76
N PHE A 152 -4.46 -9.62 -7.79
CA PHE A 152 -3.61 -8.43 -7.79
C PHE A 152 -2.78 -8.33 -6.51
N LEU A 153 -1.45 -8.34 -6.64
CA LEU A 153 -0.51 -8.18 -5.53
C LEU A 153 -0.22 -6.69 -5.29
N HIS A 154 -0.64 -6.15 -4.15
CA HIS A 154 -0.48 -4.72 -3.84
C HIS A 154 0.90 -4.36 -3.30
N VAL A 155 1.55 -5.34 -2.67
CA VAL A 155 2.92 -5.25 -2.15
C VAL A 155 3.93 -5.61 -3.25
N PRO A 156 5.24 -5.35 -3.06
CA PRO A 156 6.25 -5.70 -4.06
C PRO A 156 6.34 -7.21 -4.30
N MET A 157 6.86 -7.59 -5.46
CA MET A 157 7.32 -8.96 -5.72
C MET A 157 8.85 -9.03 -5.46
N PRO A 158 9.33 -9.90 -4.56
CA PRO A 158 10.75 -10.09 -4.31
C PRO A 158 11.44 -10.86 -5.44
N SER A 159 12.79 -10.76 -5.49
CA SER A 159 13.57 -11.55 -6.44
C SER A 159 13.40 -13.05 -6.20
N ALA A 160 13.63 -13.85 -7.24
CA ALA A 160 13.48 -15.29 -7.17
C ALA A 160 14.26 -15.93 -6.00
N ASP A 161 15.50 -15.48 -5.75
CA ASP A 161 16.35 -15.98 -4.66
C ASP A 161 15.80 -15.64 -3.27
N LEU A 162 15.21 -14.45 -3.11
CA LEU A 162 14.56 -14.08 -1.85
C LEU A 162 13.34 -14.97 -1.60
N VAL A 163 12.52 -15.21 -2.63
CA VAL A 163 11.37 -16.13 -2.53
C VAL A 163 11.84 -17.54 -2.18
N GLN A 164 12.93 -18.02 -2.79
CA GLN A 164 13.49 -19.35 -2.54
C GLN A 164 13.89 -19.56 -1.07
N ALA A 165 14.29 -18.50 -0.37
CA ALA A 165 14.63 -18.56 1.05
C ALA A 165 13.44 -18.94 1.96
N LEU A 166 12.20 -18.77 1.48
CA LEU A 166 11.00 -19.16 2.24
C LEU A 166 10.79 -20.69 2.19
N PRO A 167 10.66 -21.38 3.33
CA PRO A 167 10.33 -22.81 3.32
C PRO A 167 9.00 -23.10 2.62
N GLU A 168 8.96 -24.17 1.81
CA GLU A 168 7.80 -24.53 0.97
C GLU A 168 7.35 -23.42 -0.02
N HIS A 169 8.25 -22.52 -0.43
CA HIS A 169 7.95 -21.46 -1.40
C HIS A 169 7.27 -21.98 -2.67
N GLN A 170 7.69 -23.13 -3.21
CA GLN A 170 7.09 -23.72 -4.41
C GLN A 170 5.59 -23.96 -4.23
N ARG A 171 5.19 -24.55 -3.11
CA ARG A 171 3.79 -24.86 -2.80
C ARG A 171 2.93 -23.61 -2.66
N LEU A 172 3.49 -22.54 -2.10
CA LEU A 172 2.78 -21.27 -1.98
C LEU A 172 2.67 -20.59 -3.35
N MET A 173 3.80 -20.39 -4.02
CA MET A 173 3.84 -19.58 -5.24
C MET A 173 3.20 -20.28 -6.44
N SER A 174 3.23 -21.61 -6.52
CA SER A 174 2.54 -22.34 -7.59
C SER A 174 1.03 -22.20 -7.53
N SER A 175 0.45 -21.82 -6.39
CA SER A 175 -0.98 -21.53 -6.30
C SER A 175 -1.39 -20.28 -7.09
N LEU A 176 -0.44 -19.40 -7.43
CA LEU A 176 -0.67 -18.27 -8.33
C LEU A 176 -0.92 -18.72 -9.77
N TYR A 177 -0.61 -19.97 -10.13
CA TYR A 177 -0.86 -20.47 -11.49
C TYR A 177 -2.35 -20.76 -11.71
N SER A 178 -3.12 -20.97 -10.64
CA SER A 178 -4.56 -21.22 -10.71
C SER A 178 -5.42 -19.98 -11.06
N TYR A 179 -4.80 -18.82 -11.21
CA TYR A 179 -5.44 -17.58 -11.66
C TYR A 179 -5.32 -17.44 -13.18
N ASP A 180 -6.34 -16.86 -13.82
CA ASP A 180 -6.28 -16.51 -15.24
C ASP A 180 -5.32 -15.32 -15.49
N LEU A 181 -5.22 -14.39 -14.53
CA LEU A 181 -4.33 -13.22 -14.60
C LEU A 181 -3.75 -12.88 -13.22
N VAL A 182 -2.43 -12.71 -13.15
CA VAL A 182 -1.69 -12.23 -11.97
C VAL A 182 -1.16 -10.82 -12.23
N GLY A 183 -1.79 -9.82 -11.62
CA GLY A 183 -1.36 -8.42 -11.69
C GLY A 183 -0.41 -8.01 -10.58
N PHE A 184 0.52 -7.14 -10.95
CA PHE A 184 1.50 -6.52 -10.05
C PHE A 184 1.50 -5.00 -10.20
N GLN A 185 2.18 -4.31 -9.29
CA GLN A 185 2.28 -2.85 -9.31
C GLN A 185 3.19 -2.31 -10.41
N THR A 186 4.34 -2.95 -10.64
CA THR A 186 5.35 -2.46 -11.60
C THR A 186 5.84 -3.55 -12.53
N GLN A 187 6.40 -3.16 -13.68
CA GLN A 187 7.01 -4.11 -14.61
C GLN A 187 8.16 -4.91 -13.96
N ARG A 188 8.92 -4.27 -13.05
CA ARG A 188 9.96 -4.96 -12.27
C ARG A 188 9.41 -6.10 -11.41
N ASP A 189 8.18 -5.97 -10.93
CA ASP A 189 7.53 -7.02 -10.14
C ASP A 189 7.11 -8.20 -11.03
N VAL A 190 6.61 -7.91 -12.24
CA VAL A 190 6.30 -8.92 -13.27
C VAL A 190 7.56 -9.70 -13.64
N GLU A 191 8.65 -9.01 -13.96
CA GLU A 191 9.94 -9.62 -14.33
C GLU A 191 10.47 -10.54 -13.23
N ARG A 192 10.36 -10.14 -11.95
CA ARG A 192 10.77 -10.97 -10.81
C ARG A 192 9.91 -12.21 -10.65
N PHE A 193 8.60 -12.09 -10.87
CA PHE A 193 7.71 -13.24 -10.84
C PHE A 193 8.02 -14.21 -11.99
N GLN A 194 8.23 -13.70 -13.21
CA GLN A 194 8.65 -14.50 -14.36
C GLN A 194 9.99 -15.20 -14.13
N ALA A 195 10.96 -14.51 -13.52
CA ALA A 195 12.22 -15.11 -13.12
C ALA A 195 12.01 -16.24 -12.12
N TYR A 196 11.15 -16.05 -11.11
CA TYR A 196 10.79 -17.10 -10.17
C TYR A 196 10.14 -18.32 -10.85
N VAL A 197 9.17 -18.09 -11.75
CA VAL A 197 8.49 -19.15 -12.52
C VAL A 197 9.51 -20.00 -13.27
N ARG A 198 10.47 -19.37 -13.96
CA ARG A 198 11.52 -20.05 -14.72
C ARG A 198 12.53 -20.80 -13.85
N LEU A 199 12.99 -20.19 -12.77
CA LEU A 199 14.12 -20.70 -11.99
C LEU A 199 13.68 -21.75 -10.94
N PHE A 200 12.55 -21.52 -10.29
CA PHE A 200 12.12 -22.30 -9.12
C PHE A 200 10.69 -22.82 -9.20
N GLY A 201 9.85 -22.20 -10.03
CA GLY A 201 8.42 -22.52 -10.17
C GLY A 201 8.10 -23.68 -11.11
N GLY A 202 9.06 -24.11 -11.94
CA GLY A 202 8.90 -25.20 -12.90
C GLY A 202 8.04 -24.86 -14.12
N GLY A 203 7.60 -23.60 -14.25
CA GLY A 203 6.83 -23.12 -15.39
C GLY A 203 7.71 -22.49 -16.47
N LYS A 204 7.08 -21.99 -17.53
CA LYS A 204 7.74 -21.35 -18.66
C LYS A 204 7.17 -19.95 -18.91
N VAL A 205 8.00 -19.08 -19.45
CA VAL A 205 7.58 -17.79 -20.02
C VAL A 205 7.50 -18.00 -21.53
N LEU A 206 6.29 -17.96 -22.08
CA LEU A 206 6.05 -18.22 -23.51
C LEU A 206 6.25 -16.94 -24.33
N ALA A 207 5.70 -15.84 -23.83
CA ALA A 207 5.81 -14.50 -24.41
C ALA A 207 5.74 -13.46 -23.28
N GLU A 208 5.82 -12.17 -23.63
CA GLU A 208 5.61 -11.11 -22.65
C GLU A 208 4.20 -11.21 -22.05
N GLY A 209 4.15 -11.47 -20.74
CA GLY A 209 2.90 -11.62 -19.99
C GLY A 209 2.18 -12.96 -20.14
N GLU A 210 2.61 -13.87 -21.01
CA GLU A 210 2.03 -15.21 -21.17
C GLU A 210 2.92 -16.29 -20.53
N LEU A 211 2.35 -17.02 -19.57
CA LEU A 211 3.05 -18.02 -18.77
C LEU A 211 2.38 -19.39 -18.90
N GLU A 212 3.19 -20.45 -18.78
CA GLU A 212 2.74 -21.84 -18.77
C GLU A 212 3.18 -22.50 -17.46
N ALA A 213 2.24 -23.13 -16.76
CA ALA A 213 2.51 -23.89 -15.55
C ALA A 213 3.10 -25.28 -15.87
N PRO A 214 3.67 -25.99 -14.86
CA PRO A 214 4.30 -27.31 -15.08
C PRO A 214 3.38 -28.38 -15.69
N ASP A 215 2.07 -28.29 -15.48
CA ASP A 215 1.04 -29.19 -16.01
C ASP A 215 0.50 -28.76 -17.39
N GLY A 216 1.03 -27.67 -17.96
CA GLY A 216 0.69 -27.16 -19.28
C GLY A 216 -0.44 -26.14 -19.33
N HIS A 217 -1.11 -25.80 -18.21
CA HIS A 217 -2.11 -24.73 -18.25
C HIS A 217 -1.45 -23.36 -18.42
N ARG A 218 -2.15 -22.46 -19.11
CA ARG A 218 -1.67 -21.10 -19.40
C ARG A 218 -2.34 -20.07 -18.51
N PHE A 219 -1.60 -19.03 -18.17
CA PHE A 219 -2.09 -17.90 -17.38
C PHE A 219 -1.31 -16.62 -17.71
N GLY A 220 -1.92 -15.47 -17.41
CA GLY A 220 -1.34 -14.16 -17.66
C GLY A 220 -0.60 -13.58 -16.44
N ALA A 221 0.40 -12.73 -16.70
CA ALA A 221 0.96 -11.82 -15.69
C ALA A 221 1.19 -10.42 -16.28
N GLY A 222 0.86 -9.36 -15.53
CA GLY A 222 0.95 -7.99 -16.05
C GLY A 222 1.15 -6.93 -14.96
N ALA A 223 1.63 -5.74 -15.37
CA ALA A 223 1.80 -4.59 -14.48
C ALA A 223 0.63 -3.62 -14.63
N PHE A 224 -0.04 -3.33 -13.52
CA PHE A 224 -1.15 -2.39 -13.44
C PHE A 224 -0.92 -1.49 -12.22
N PRO A 225 -0.18 -0.38 -12.35
CA PRO A 225 0.14 0.48 -11.21
C PRO A 225 -1.13 1.09 -10.61
N ILE A 226 -1.42 0.77 -9.34
CA ILE A 226 -2.58 1.35 -8.66
C ILE A 226 -2.38 2.86 -8.46
N SER A 227 -3.49 3.60 -8.51
CA SER A 227 -3.47 5.04 -8.36
C SER A 227 -4.56 5.52 -7.40
N ILE A 228 -4.89 6.80 -7.45
CA ILE A 228 -5.89 7.46 -6.61
C ILE A 228 -7.02 8.04 -7.46
N ASP A 229 -8.11 8.41 -6.81
CA ASP A 229 -9.08 9.33 -7.42
C ASP A 229 -8.51 10.75 -7.34
N THR A 230 -7.73 11.12 -8.36
CA THR A 230 -6.97 12.38 -8.41
C THR A 230 -7.87 13.60 -8.25
N GLY A 231 -9.07 13.59 -8.87
CA GLY A 231 -10.04 14.67 -8.78
C GLY A 231 -10.62 14.82 -7.38
N LEU A 232 -11.03 13.71 -6.76
CA LEU A 232 -11.56 13.69 -5.40
C LEU A 232 -10.53 14.19 -4.38
N ILE A 233 -9.27 13.75 -4.47
CA ILE A 233 -8.21 14.20 -3.55
C ILE A 233 -7.99 15.71 -3.68
N ALA A 234 -7.89 16.23 -4.90
CA ALA A 234 -7.71 17.64 -5.15
C ALA A 234 -8.88 18.48 -4.61
N GLN A 235 -10.12 18.00 -4.76
CA GLN A 235 -11.30 18.64 -4.19
C GLN A 235 -11.27 18.63 -2.66
N GLN A 236 -11.06 17.47 -2.05
CA GLN A 236 -11.01 17.33 -0.59
C GLN A 236 -9.92 18.22 0.02
N ALA A 237 -8.75 18.31 -0.62
CA ALA A 237 -7.67 19.16 -0.18
C ALA A 237 -8.05 20.65 -0.16
N ARG A 238 -8.77 21.13 -1.19
CA ARG A 238 -9.28 22.52 -1.26
C ARG A 238 -10.28 22.80 -0.13
N GLU A 239 -11.22 21.90 0.09
CA GLU A 239 -12.24 22.03 1.14
C GLU A 239 -11.64 21.94 2.55
N ALA A 240 -10.58 21.13 2.72
CA ALA A 240 -9.94 20.91 4.00
C ALA A 240 -9.20 22.14 4.57
N VAL A 241 -8.87 23.13 3.73
CA VAL A 241 -8.15 24.36 4.15
C VAL A 241 -8.85 25.07 5.31
N ASN A 242 -10.19 25.01 5.36
CA ASN A 242 -11.00 25.68 6.38
C ASN A 242 -11.22 24.84 7.64
N LYS A 243 -10.78 23.58 7.67
CA LYS A 243 -10.97 22.72 8.84
C LYS A 243 -10.17 23.24 10.04
N PRO A 244 -10.73 23.18 11.26
CA PRO A 244 -10.05 23.65 12.47
C PRO A 244 -8.63 23.10 12.62
N ALA A 245 -8.46 21.77 12.49
CA ALA A 245 -7.15 21.12 12.61
C ALA A 245 -6.10 21.65 11.61
N VAL A 246 -6.50 21.98 10.37
CA VAL A 246 -5.60 22.52 9.34
C VAL A 246 -5.23 23.97 9.66
N ARG A 247 -6.19 24.77 10.11
CA ARG A 247 -5.95 26.16 10.54
C ARG A 247 -5.06 26.24 11.78
N ASP A 248 -5.28 25.36 12.75
CA ASP A 248 -4.49 25.31 13.99
C ASP A 248 -3.06 24.87 13.71
N LEU A 249 -2.88 23.86 12.84
CA LEU A 249 -1.54 23.47 12.40
C LEU A 249 -0.83 24.63 11.69
N ARG A 250 -1.50 25.32 10.75
CA ARG A 250 -0.92 26.49 10.05
C ARG A 250 -0.43 27.56 11.03
N LYS A 251 -1.30 28.00 11.95
CA LYS A 251 -0.96 29.01 12.96
C LYS A 251 0.22 28.60 13.83
N SER A 252 0.33 27.31 14.16
CA SER A 252 1.42 26.79 14.98
C SER A 252 2.77 26.70 14.25
N LEU A 253 2.79 26.88 12.93
CA LEU A 253 4.00 26.79 12.11
C LEU A 253 4.55 28.16 11.74
N GLU A 254 3.71 29.17 11.54
CA GLU A 254 4.12 30.52 11.09
C GLU A 254 5.30 31.07 11.92
N PRO A 255 6.38 31.58 11.28
CA PRO A 255 6.59 31.79 9.83
C PRO A 255 7.23 30.60 9.08
N ARG A 256 7.25 29.39 9.67
CA ARG A 256 8.03 28.23 9.21
C ARG A 256 7.28 27.41 8.16
N GLN A 257 8.04 26.84 7.23
CA GLN A 257 7.56 25.85 6.27
C GLN A 257 7.30 24.49 6.95
N LEU A 258 6.53 23.63 6.27
CA LEU A 258 6.23 22.28 6.72
C LEU A 258 6.78 21.24 5.74
N ALA A 259 7.57 20.30 6.25
CA ALA A 259 7.74 18.98 5.64
C ALA A 259 6.78 18.00 6.29
N ILE A 260 6.20 17.08 5.52
CA ILE A 260 5.22 16.11 6.03
C ILE A 260 5.54 14.68 5.58
N GLY A 261 5.46 13.75 6.52
CA GLY A 261 5.44 12.31 6.28
C GLY A 261 4.19 11.71 6.90
N VAL A 262 3.48 10.86 6.16
CA VAL A 262 2.28 10.17 6.65
C VAL A 262 2.38 8.71 6.26
N ASP A 263 2.59 7.85 7.25
CA ASP A 263 2.80 6.43 7.00
C ASP A 263 2.24 5.63 8.17
N ARG A 264 1.70 4.45 7.90
CA ARG A 264 1.51 3.47 8.97
C ARG A 264 2.85 3.21 9.65
N LEU A 265 2.83 3.03 10.96
CA LEU A 265 4.01 2.61 11.70
C LEU A 265 4.42 1.21 11.23
N ASP A 266 5.34 1.11 10.27
CA ASP A 266 5.74 -0.13 9.61
C ASP A 266 7.21 -0.03 9.16
N TYR A 267 7.98 -1.09 9.35
CA TYR A 267 9.42 -1.10 9.05
C TYR A 267 9.75 -0.96 7.57
N SER A 268 8.79 -1.22 6.68
CA SER A 268 8.95 -0.96 5.24
C SER A 268 9.08 0.53 4.91
N LYS A 269 8.64 1.42 5.80
CA LYS A 269 8.49 2.87 5.56
C LYS A 269 9.75 3.69 5.78
N GLY A 270 10.83 3.07 6.26
CA GLY A 270 12.12 3.74 6.46
C GLY A 270 12.04 4.95 7.38
N LEU A 271 11.16 4.89 8.40
CA LEU A 271 10.94 6.02 9.31
C LEU A 271 12.20 6.38 10.11
N PRO A 272 13.02 5.43 10.61
CA PRO A 272 14.29 5.75 11.25
C PRO A 272 15.23 6.49 10.29
N GLU A 273 15.43 5.96 9.08
CA GLU A 273 16.28 6.57 8.04
C GLU A 273 15.79 7.96 7.67
N ARG A 274 14.47 8.16 7.56
CA ARG A 274 13.87 9.46 7.29
C ARG A 274 14.14 10.46 8.41
N PHE A 275 14.05 10.04 9.68
CA PHE A 275 14.32 10.90 10.83
C PHE A 275 15.81 11.28 10.88
N TYR A 276 16.70 10.31 10.65
CA TYR A 276 18.13 10.59 10.57
C TYR A 276 18.50 11.45 9.35
N GLY A 277 17.84 11.28 8.21
CA GLY A 277 18.00 12.15 7.04
C GLY A 277 17.59 13.59 7.34
N PHE A 278 16.48 13.79 8.08
CA PHE A 278 16.08 15.12 8.55
C PHE A 278 17.09 15.71 9.56
N GLU A 279 17.60 14.90 10.49
CA GLU A 279 18.67 15.34 11.41
C GLU A 279 19.94 15.75 10.64
N ARG A 280 20.29 14.97 9.61
CA ARG A 280 21.45 15.24 8.75
C ARG A 280 21.27 16.54 7.98
N TYR A 281 20.05 16.85 7.53
CA TYR A 281 19.68 18.16 6.98
C TYR A 281 19.92 19.29 7.99
N LEU A 282 19.44 19.15 9.23
CA LEU A 282 19.64 20.17 10.27
C LEU A 282 21.12 20.42 10.61
N LYS A 283 21.97 19.39 10.50
CA LYS A 283 23.41 19.49 10.77
C LYS A 283 24.19 20.11 9.61
N ARG A 284 23.82 19.81 8.37
CA ARG A 284 24.54 20.25 7.15
C ARG A 284 24.14 21.63 6.66
N TYR A 285 22.84 21.94 6.73
CA TYR A 285 22.25 23.16 6.19
C TYR A 285 21.83 24.11 7.31
N THR A 286 22.83 24.56 8.08
CA THR A 286 22.60 25.36 9.29
C THR A 286 21.93 26.70 9.00
N GLU A 287 22.10 27.25 7.79
CA GLU A 287 21.43 28.45 7.30
C GLU A 287 19.92 28.28 7.08
N GLN A 288 19.43 27.03 7.03
CA GLN A 288 18.01 26.69 6.89
C GLN A 288 17.39 26.23 8.22
N LYS A 289 18.18 26.09 9.28
CA LYS A 289 17.71 25.74 10.63
C LYS A 289 16.67 26.76 11.11
N GLY A 290 15.61 26.28 11.76
CA GLY A 290 14.51 27.11 12.26
C GLY A 290 13.47 27.53 11.21
N LYS A 291 13.73 27.34 9.90
CA LYS A 291 12.81 27.72 8.82
C LYS A 291 11.82 26.61 8.43
N LEU A 292 12.13 25.36 8.76
CA LEU A 292 11.36 24.18 8.40
C LEU A 292 11.01 23.35 9.64
N THR A 293 9.76 22.94 9.78
CA THR A 293 9.34 21.93 10.76
C THR A 293 8.95 20.66 10.03
N TYR A 294 9.38 19.51 10.53
CA TYR A 294 8.99 18.22 10.00
C TYR A 294 7.88 17.58 10.86
N LEU A 295 6.74 17.28 10.24
CA LEU A 295 5.63 16.55 10.86
C LEU A 295 5.58 15.12 10.32
N GLN A 296 5.79 14.13 11.20
CA GLN A 296 5.49 12.72 10.91
C GLN A 296 4.19 12.33 11.61
N ILE A 297 3.20 11.92 10.82
CA ILE A 297 1.99 11.25 11.33
C ILE A 297 2.17 9.75 11.13
N ALA A 298 2.15 8.99 12.23
CA ALA A 298 2.36 7.56 12.23
C ALA A 298 1.25 6.82 12.99
N PRO A 299 0.06 6.64 12.37
CA PRO A 299 -1.01 5.85 12.98
C PRO A 299 -0.51 4.45 13.35
N VAL A 300 -0.88 3.98 14.54
CA VAL A 300 -0.50 2.65 15.02
C VAL A 300 -1.16 1.59 14.14
N SER A 301 -0.37 0.67 13.61
CA SER A 301 -0.84 -0.52 12.90
C SER A 301 -0.26 -1.77 13.53
N ARG A 302 -1.04 -2.87 13.54
CA ARG A 302 -0.58 -4.21 13.95
C ARG A 302 0.10 -4.21 15.33
N GLY A 303 -0.45 -3.47 16.29
CA GLY A 303 0.17 -3.23 17.60
C GLY A 303 0.40 -4.47 18.46
N GLU A 304 -0.13 -5.63 18.10
CA GLU A 304 0.13 -6.91 18.77
C GLU A 304 1.46 -7.55 18.34
N VAL A 305 1.99 -7.18 17.17
CA VAL A 305 3.19 -7.76 16.58
C VAL A 305 4.45 -7.07 17.15
N SER A 306 5.44 -7.87 17.56
CA SER A 306 6.65 -7.44 18.31
C SER A 306 7.46 -6.37 17.58
N GLU A 307 7.69 -6.55 16.29
CA GLU A 307 8.57 -5.71 15.48
C GLU A 307 8.02 -4.27 15.39
N TYR A 308 6.69 -4.11 15.41
CA TYR A 308 6.01 -2.82 15.38
C TYR A 308 6.17 -2.06 16.71
N LYS A 309 6.19 -2.78 17.84
CA LYS A 309 6.44 -2.18 19.17
C LYS A 309 7.87 -1.69 19.27
N THR A 310 8.84 -2.49 18.83
CA THR A 310 10.26 -2.12 18.80
C THR A 310 10.50 -0.89 17.93
N LEU A 311 9.94 -0.87 16.72
CA LEU A 311 10.04 0.29 15.83
C LEU A 311 9.47 1.55 16.47
N ARG A 312 8.33 1.43 17.18
CA ARG A 312 7.73 2.58 17.89
C ARG A 312 8.70 3.20 18.89
N ILE A 313 9.28 2.36 19.76
CA ILE A 313 10.21 2.79 20.80
C ILE A 313 11.42 3.47 20.17
N GLN A 314 11.96 2.88 19.11
CA GLN A 314 13.08 3.44 18.36
C GLN A 314 12.75 4.84 17.81
N LEU A 315 11.57 5.03 17.20
CA LEU A 315 11.18 6.33 16.66
C LEU A 315 10.93 7.38 17.75
N GLU A 316 10.35 6.99 18.89
CA GLU A 316 10.17 7.88 20.05
C GLU A 316 11.53 8.36 20.58
N GLN A 317 12.52 7.46 20.66
CA GLN A 317 13.90 7.80 21.05
C GLN A 317 14.59 8.72 20.04
N ILE A 318 14.51 8.43 18.75
CA ILE A 318 15.10 9.26 17.70
C ILE A 318 14.47 10.66 17.69
N ALA A 319 13.13 10.74 17.79
CA ALA A 319 12.43 12.02 17.83
C ALA A 319 12.83 12.84 19.06
N GLY A 320 12.94 12.21 20.23
CA GLY A 320 13.45 12.83 21.45
C GLY A 320 14.88 13.36 21.30
N HIS A 321 15.77 12.57 20.69
CA HIS A 321 17.16 12.96 20.44
C HIS A 321 17.25 14.18 19.50
N ILE A 322 16.57 14.14 18.35
CA ILE A 322 16.58 15.23 17.37
C ILE A 322 16.07 16.52 18.01
N ASN A 323 14.94 16.46 18.71
CA ASN A 323 14.39 17.63 19.37
C ASN A 323 15.30 18.13 20.51
N GLY A 324 15.88 17.23 21.31
CA GLY A 324 16.80 17.61 22.39
C GLY A 324 18.05 18.35 21.91
N ASN A 325 18.56 18.01 20.71
CA ASN A 325 19.76 18.63 20.15
C ASN A 325 19.50 19.91 19.36
N HIS A 326 18.30 20.04 18.76
CA HIS A 326 18.04 21.06 17.74
C HIS A 326 16.88 22.01 18.06
N ALA A 327 16.06 21.72 19.07
CA ALA A 327 14.95 22.59 19.44
C ALA A 327 15.41 23.92 20.00
N GLU A 328 14.55 24.92 19.83
CA GLU A 328 14.64 26.23 20.46
C GLU A 328 13.34 26.43 21.27
N PRO A 329 13.28 27.40 22.21
CA PRO A 329 12.07 27.61 23.03
C PRO A 329 10.78 27.81 22.23
N ASP A 330 10.87 28.36 21.01
CA ASP A 330 9.76 28.63 20.12
C ASP A 330 9.70 27.67 18.90
N TRP A 331 10.53 26.62 18.88
CA TRP A 331 10.62 25.71 17.74
C TRP A 331 10.89 24.25 18.13
N THR A 332 9.98 23.37 17.74
CA THR A 332 10.17 21.91 17.76
C THR A 332 10.47 21.42 16.33
N PRO A 333 11.70 21.00 16.02
CA PRO A 333 12.10 20.61 14.66
C PRO A 333 11.29 19.43 14.11
N LEU A 334 11.08 18.39 14.93
CA LEU A 334 10.38 17.17 14.55
C LEU A 334 9.13 16.97 15.43
N ARG A 335 7.96 17.11 14.82
CA ARG A 335 6.66 16.79 15.43
C ARG A 335 6.26 15.36 15.04
N TYR A 336 6.30 14.45 15.98
CA TYR A 336 5.93 13.05 15.78
C TYR A 336 4.57 12.75 16.43
N VAL A 337 3.59 12.30 15.64
CA VAL A 337 2.19 12.13 16.08
C VAL A 337 1.68 10.72 15.77
N ASN A 338 1.37 9.96 16.82
CA ASN A 338 0.88 8.58 16.72
C ASN A 338 -0.65 8.49 16.80
N ARG A 339 -1.35 9.38 16.09
CA ARG A 339 -2.82 9.45 16.08
C ARG A 339 -3.37 9.30 14.68
N ASN A 340 -4.55 8.68 14.58
CA ASN A 340 -5.30 8.63 13.34
C ASN A 340 -5.94 10.00 13.08
N PHE A 341 -5.89 10.43 11.82
CA PHE A 341 -6.63 11.58 11.34
C PHE A 341 -7.60 11.12 10.25
N ALA A 342 -8.74 11.81 10.14
CA ALA A 342 -9.61 11.63 8.99
C ALA A 342 -8.80 11.92 7.72
N HIS A 343 -8.98 11.06 6.70
CA HIS A 343 -8.24 11.18 5.44
C HIS A 343 -8.42 12.56 4.78
N SER A 344 -9.65 13.08 4.78
CA SER A 344 -9.94 14.43 4.30
C SER A 344 -9.32 15.56 5.12
N THR A 345 -8.77 15.31 6.30
CA THR A 345 -7.95 16.28 7.06
C THR A 345 -6.48 16.18 6.64
N LEU A 346 -5.98 14.97 6.38
CA LEU A 346 -4.63 14.73 5.88
C LEU A 346 -4.40 15.43 4.53
N THR A 347 -5.39 15.42 3.62
CA THR A 347 -5.29 16.14 2.33
C THR A 347 -5.09 17.64 2.51
N GLY A 348 -5.68 18.24 3.55
CA GLY A 348 -5.43 19.63 3.93
C GLY A 348 -4.02 19.87 4.48
N PHE A 349 -3.48 18.92 5.25
CA PHE A 349 -2.09 18.97 5.69
C PHE A 349 -1.11 18.84 4.52
N TYR A 350 -1.38 17.95 3.57
CA TYR A 350 -0.59 17.81 2.34
C TYR A 350 -0.56 19.11 1.54
N ARG A 351 -1.73 19.72 1.30
CA ARG A 351 -1.86 20.98 0.54
C ARG A 351 -1.04 22.12 1.15
N MET A 352 -0.90 22.14 2.47
CA MET A 352 -0.13 23.17 3.17
C MET A 352 1.36 22.86 3.25
N ALA A 353 1.76 21.59 3.14
CA ALA A 353 3.13 21.18 3.27
C ALA A 353 3.97 21.58 2.05
N ARG A 354 5.11 22.21 2.32
CA ARG A 354 6.09 22.58 1.29
C ARG A 354 6.82 21.35 0.74
N ILE A 355 6.98 20.31 1.56
CA ILE A 355 7.74 19.11 1.21
C ILE A 355 6.94 17.87 1.63
N GLY A 356 6.71 16.95 0.70
CA GLY A 356 6.21 15.60 0.98
C GLY A 356 7.39 14.65 1.10
N LEU A 357 7.61 14.07 2.28
CA LEU A 357 8.69 13.11 2.54
C LEU A 357 8.17 11.69 2.51
N VAL A 358 8.35 11.03 1.36
CA VAL A 358 7.88 9.66 1.14
C VAL A 358 9.07 8.77 0.81
N THR A 359 9.77 8.32 1.85
CA THR A 359 11.06 7.63 1.72
C THR A 359 11.04 6.16 2.21
N PRO A 360 10.11 5.30 1.77
CA PRO A 360 10.09 3.90 2.20
C PRO A 360 11.33 3.13 1.75
N LEU A 361 11.77 2.18 2.57
CA LEU A 361 12.83 1.21 2.21
C LEU A 361 12.34 0.23 1.15
N ARG A 362 11.05 -0.10 1.14
CA ARG A 362 10.39 -0.82 0.05
C ARG A 362 8.89 -0.58 0.11
N ASP A 363 8.27 -0.29 -1.03
CA ASP A 363 6.82 -0.12 -1.10
C ASP A 363 6.31 -0.56 -2.47
N GLY A 364 5.20 -1.30 -2.51
CA GLY A 364 4.61 -1.77 -3.76
C GLY A 364 4.18 -0.61 -4.66
N MET A 365 3.70 0.49 -4.07
CA MET A 365 3.34 1.70 -4.82
C MET A 365 3.60 2.97 -4.01
N ASN A 366 2.99 3.07 -2.82
CA ASN A 366 2.85 4.27 -2.00
C ASN A 366 1.86 5.32 -2.54
N LEU A 367 0.60 5.21 -2.12
CA LEU A 367 -0.45 6.16 -2.51
C LEU A 367 -0.31 7.54 -1.83
N VAL A 368 0.41 7.65 -0.71
CA VAL A 368 0.63 8.95 -0.03
C VAL A 368 1.45 9.90 -0.92
N ALA A 369 2.40 9.38 -1.70
CA ALA A 369 3.11 10.18 -2.71
C ALA A 369 2.15 10.79 -3.74
N LYS A 370 1.23 9.98 -4.27
CA LYS A 370 0.23 10.41 -5.25
C LYS A 370 -0.77 11.39 -4.64
N GLU A 371 -1.26 11.12 -3.42
CA GLU A 371 -2.15 12.00 -2.68
C GLU A 371 -1.51 13.35 -2.36
N PHE A 372 -0.22 13.37 -2.01
CA PHE A 372 0.50 14.61 -1.74
C PHE A 372 0.51 15.52 -2.97
N VAL A 373 0.83 14.99 -4.15
CA VAL A 373 0.85 15.75 -5.42
C VAL A 373 -0.55 16.23 -5.79
N ALA A 374 -1.56 15.35 -5.73
CA ALA A 374 -2.94 15.70 -6.07
C ALA A 374 -3.54 16.75 -5.12
N ALA A 375 -3.06 16.83 -3.87
CA ALA A 375 -3.54 17.80 -2.89
C ALA A 375 -2.99 19.23 -3.09
N GLN A 376 -1.90 19.40 -3.85
CA GLN A 376 -1.20 20.68 -3.96
C GLN A 376 -2.04 21.78 -4.64
N ASP A 377 -1.66 23.03 -4.38
CA ASP A 377 -2.14 24.18 -5.14
C ASP A 377 -1.26 24.39 -6.37
N GLY A 378 -1.84 24.37 -7.57
CA GLY A 378 -1.07 24.58 -8.80
C GLY A 378 -0.43 25.96 -8.92
N ALA A 379 -0.89 26.95 -8.15
CA ALA A 379 -0.28 28.27 -8.10
C ALA A 379 0.94 28.35 -7.16
N ASP A 380 1.04 27.46 -6.18
CA ASP A 380 2.17 27.40 -5.24
C ASP A 380 2.39 25.97 -4.69
N PRO A 381 2.79 24.99 -5.53
CA PRO A 381 2.83 23.59 -5.12
C PRO A 381 4.07 23.28 -4.28
N GLY A 382 3.94 22.34 -3.35
CA GLY A 382 5.07 21.72 -2.66
C GLY A 382 5.88 20.78 -3.55
N VAL A 383 6.98 20.26 -3.00
CA VAL A 383 7.90 19.34 -3.68
C VAL A 383 7.80 17.95 -3.06
N LEU A 384 7.70 16.93 -3.90
CA LEU A 384 7.73 15.53 -3.47
C LEU A 384 9.18 15.04 -3.44
N VAL A 385 9.62 14.52 -2.29
CA VAL A 385 10.84 13.73 -2.13
C VAL A 385 10.43 12.27 -2.01
N LEU A 386 10.88 11.43 -2.94
CA LEU A 386 10.36 10.08 -3.13
C LEU A 386 11.48 9.04 -3.17
N SER A 387 11.33 7.95 -2.43
CA SER A 387 12.25 6.82 -2.50
C SER A 387 12.19 6.14 -3.87
N ILE A 388 13.36 5.84 -4.45
CA ILE A 388 13.50 4.97 -5.63
C ILE A 388 12.96 3.54 -5.41
N LEU A 389 12.76 3.16 -4.14
CA LEU A 389 12.28 1.85 -3.70
C LEU A 389 10.75 1.80 -3.51
N ALA A 390 10.04 2.90 -3.79
CA ALA A 390 8.59 2.92 -3.94
C ALA A 390 8.16 2.64 -5.38
N GLY A 391 7.09 1.88 -5.60
CA GLY A 391 6.54 1.65 -6.94
C GLY A 391 6.17 2.95 -7.67
N ALA A 392 5.68 3.97 -6.95
CA ALA A 392 5.32 5.27 -7.51
C ALA A 392 6.50 5.97 -8.19
N ALA A 393 7.75 5.67 -7.83
CA ALA A 393 8.93 6.25 -8.48
C ALA A 393 9.07 5.86 -9.96
N SER A 394 8.38 4.79 -10.41
CA SER A 394 8.33 4.43 -11.83
C SER A 394 7.48 5.40 -12.67
N GLU A 395 6.51 6.07 -12.04
CA GLU A 395 5.59 7.02 -12.69
C GLU A 395 5.92 8.47 -12.32
N MET A 396 6.46 8.74 -11.13
CA MET A 396 6.65 10.07 -10.56
C MET A 396 8.10 10.57 -10.71
N LYS A 397 8.61 10.62 -11.94
CA LYS A 397 10.04 10.85 -12.25
C LYS A 397 10.51 12.28 -11.92
N GLU A 398 9.60 13.24 -11.90
CA GLU A 398 9.88 14.65 -11.64
C GLU A 398 9.92 14.99 -10.13
N ALA A 399 9.63 14.02 -9.27
CA ALA A 399 9.93 14.09 -7.85
C ALA A 399 11.46 14.15 -7.62
N LEU A 400 11.88 14.62 -6.44
CA LEU A 400 13.26 14.46 -6.01
C LEU A 400 13.46 13.00 -5.57
N ILE A 401 13.94 12.17 -6.50
CA ILE A 401 14.18 10.75 -6.26
C ILE A 401 15.42 10.56 -5.38
N VAL A 402 15.25 9.84 -4.27
CA VAL A 402 16.31 9.56 -3.30
C VAL A 402 16.47 8.06 -3.07
N ASN A 403 17.68 7.65 -2.69
CA ASN A 403 17.88 6.36 -2.05
C ASN A 403 17.75 6.56 -0.53
N PRO A 404 16.79 5.93 0.17
CA PRO A 404 16.59 6.16 1.60
C PRO A 404 17.77 5.67 2.46
N HIS A 405 18.66 4.84 1.92
CA HIS A 405 19.89 4.42 2.60
C HIS A 405 20.98 5.50 2.56
N ASP A 406 20.88 6.47 1.65
CA ASP A 406 21.77 7.62 1.58
C ASP A 406 21.17 8.79 2.35
N LEU A 407 21.50 8.86 3.64
CA LEU A 407 20.99 9.91 4.53
C LEU A 407 21.45 11.30 4.13
N ASP A 408 22.63 11.42 3.52
CA ASP A 408 23.13 12.68 2.97
C ASP A 408 22.32 13.07 1.73
N GLY A 409 22.04 12.13 0.82
CA GLY A 409 21.16 12.35 -0.33
C GLY A 409 19.73 12.75 0.07
N VAL A 410 19.16 12.15 1.12
CA VAL A 410 17.86 12.58 1.68
C VAL A 410 17.94 14.00 2.24
N ALA A 411 19.01 14.33 2.97
CA ALA A 411 19.21 15.68 3.51
C ALA A 411 19.35 16.74 2.40
N ASP A 412 20.14 16.44 1.37
CA ASP A 412 20.38 17.32 0.23
C ASP A 412 19.07 17.54 -0.57
N ALA A 413 18.23 16.51 -0.69
CA ALA A 413 16.89 16.63 -1.30
C ALA A 413 15.93 17.50 -0.47
N ILE A 414 15.96 17.39 0.87
CA ILE A 414 15.17 18.26 1.76
C ILE A 414 15.60 19.72 1.60
N ALA A 415 16.91 20.00 1.60
CA ALA A 415 17.45 21.34 1.43
C ALA A 415 17.09 21.94 0.05
N THR A 416 17.19 21.12 -1.00
CA THR A 416 16.78 21.51 -2.35
C THR A 416 15.29 21.84 -2.41
N ALA A 417 14.43 20.96 -1.88
CA ALA A 417 12.99 21.15 -1.85
C ALA A 417 12.55 22.40 -1.06
N SER A 418 13.22 22.69 0.05
CA SER A 418 12.97 23.84 0.95
C SER A 418 13.18 25.19 0.24
N THR A 419 14.16 25.25 -0.67
CA THR A 419 14.60 26.48 -1.35
C THR A 419 14.26 26.51 -2.84
N MET A 420 13.55 25.49 -3.35
CA MET A 420 13.22 25.36 -4.77
C MET A 420 12.39 26.55 -5.28
N PRO A 421 12.84 27.24 -6.36
CA PRO A 421 12.11 28.35 -6.95
C PRO A 421 10.70 27.96 -7.39
N LEU A 422 9.76 28.91 -7.31
CA LEU A 422 8.35 28.69 -7.65
C LEU A 422 8.16 28.09 -9.06
N THR A 423 8.89 28.61 -10.05
CA THR A 423 8.82 28.14 -11.44
C THR A 423 9.14 26.64 -11.55
N GLU A 424 10.25 26.20 -10.94
CA GLU A 424 10.65 24.78 -10.96
C GLU A 424 9.64 23.91 -10.21
N ARG A 425 9.08 24.38 -9.09
CA ARG A 425 8.05 23.65 -8.35
C ARG A 425 6.79 23.44 -9.20
N ILE A 426 6.35 24.47 -9.92
CA ILE A 426 5.18 24.38 -10.80
C ILE A 426 5.45 23.41 -11.96
N GLU A 427 6.63 23.47 -12.58
CA GLU A 427 7.01 22.58 -13.69
C GLU A 427 6.99 21.11 -13.25
N ARG A 428 7.65 20.79 -12.12
CA ARG A 428 7.67 19.42 -11.57
C ARG A 428 6.27 18.97 -11.18
N TRP A 429 5.52 19.81 -10.45
CA TRP A 429 4.18 19.45 -10.02
C TRP A 429 3.24 19.19 -11.20
N ARG A 430 3.31 20.01 -12.27
CA ARG A 430 2.47 19.83 -13.46
C ARG A 430 2.73 18.48 -14.12
N ALA A 431 3.99 18.12 -14.35
CA ALA A 431 4.34 16.82 -14.93
C ALA A 431 3.82 15.64 -14.06
N LEU A 432 4.00 15.73 -12.74
CA LEU A 432 3.48 14.70 -11.82
C LEU A 432 1.94 14.65 -11.81
N MET A 433 1.27 15.80 -11.92
CA MET A 433 -0.19 15.89 -11.93
C MET A 433 -0.77 15.34 -13.24
N ASP A 434 -0.14 15.62 -14.39
CA ASP A 434 -0.55 15.10 -15.70
C ASP A 434 -0.49 13.56 -15.70
N GLN A 435 0.58 12.98 -15.15
CA GLN A 435 0.70 11.53 -14.97
C GLN A 435 -0.45 10.93 -14.12
N LEU A 436 -0.84 11.61 -13.03
CA LEU A 436 -1.92 11.17 -12.15
C LEU A 436 -3.31 11.32 -12.77
N GLN A 437 -3.50 12.27 -13.68
CA GLN A 437 -4.76 12.46 -14.40
C GLN A 437 -4.92 11.42 -15.51
N GLU A 438 -3.84 11.07 -16.19
CA GLU A 438 -3.85 10.02 -17.22
C GLU A 438 -3.99 8.61 -16.61
N ASN A 439 -3.33 8.36 -15.48
CA ASN A 439 -3.26 7.05 -14.84
C ASN A 439 -3.91 7.07 -13.45
N ASP A 440 -5.20 7.39 -13.40
CA ASP A 440 -6.01 7.42 -12.18
C ASP A 440 -6.50 6.03 -11.72
N ILE A 441 -7.20 5.97 -10.59
CA ILE A 441 -7.74 4.71 -10.05
C ILE A 441 -8.74 4.04 -11.01
N GLY A 442 -9.49 4.82 -11.79
CA GLY A 442 -10.42 4.31 -12.79
C GLY A 442 -9.69 3.61 -13.94
N THR A 443 -8.57 4.17 -14.38
CA THR A 443 -7.70 3.62 -15.43
C THR A 443 -7.04 2.32 -14.98
N TRP A 444 -6.51 2.28 -13.75
CA TRP A 444 -5.99 1.04 -13.15
C TRP A 444 -7.04 -0.08 -13.20
N ARG A 445 -8.25 0.20 -12.72
CA ARG A 445 -9.36 -0.77 -12.68
C ARG A 445 -9.71 -1.27 -14.09
N ARG A 446 -9.95 -0.35 -15.04
CA ARG A 446 -10.36 -0.72 -16.41
C ARG A 446 -9.29 -1.58 -17.07
N ARG A 447 -8.03 -1.14 -17.07
CA ARG A 447 -6.92 -1.90 -17.68
C ARG A 447 -6.82 -3.32 -17.12
N TYR A 448 -6.93 -3.49 -15.80
CA TYR A 448 -6.87 -4.81 -15.19
C TYR A 448 -8.07 -5.68 -15.60
N LEU A 449 -9.30 -5.18 -15.44
CA LEU A 449 -10.51 -5.96 -15.71
C LEU A 449 -10.66 -6.31 -17.19
N ASP A 450 -10.37 -5.36 -18.09
CA ASP A 450 -10.41 -5.60 -19.54
C ASP A 450 -9.40 -6.68 -19.93
N THR A 451 -8.22 -6.71 -19.30
CA THR A 451 -7.21 -7.77 -19.52
C THR A 451 -7.66 -9.12 -18.97
N LEU A 452 -8.24 -9.15 -17.76
CA LEU A 452 -8.74 -10.40 -17.15
C LEU A 452 -9.89 -11.01 -17.95
N GLU A 453 -10.77 -10.18 -18.49
CA GLU A 453 -11.92 -10.63 -19.28
C GLU A 453 -11.53 -11.13 -20.67
N ALA A 454 -10.37 -10.68 -21.19
CA ALA A 454 -9.80 -11.14 -22.46
C ALA A 454 -8.92 -12.41 -22.32
N ALA A 455 -8.51 -12.75 -21.09
CA ALA A 455 -7.64 -13.89 -20.78
C ALA A 455 -8.33 -15.25 -20.92
#